data_AF-A0A2A5CVN2-F1
#
_entry.id   AF-A0A2A5CVN2-F1
#
_cell.length_a   1.000
_cell.length_b   1.000
_cell.length_c   1.000
_cell.angle_alpha   90.00
_cell.angle_beta   90.00
_cell.angle_gamma   90.00
#
_symmetry.space_group_name_H-M   'P 1'
#
loop_
_entity.id
_entity.type
_entity.pdbx_description
1 polymer ?
#
loop_
_entity_poly.entity_id
_entity_poly.type
_entity_poly.pdbx_seq_one_letter_code
_entity_poly.pdbx_strand_id
1 'polypeptide(L)'
;MLLNAKRNFAVRLSHVLFFVDDPSEVNEFFEGFSISGYYHLGQKIINPYVGVGVFSGEIYNCSREDENRGLCDNKFVLAIYPEFGVAFNIGNVQIYPFVRRYYDTNSPTGNISAYGLHLGLKY
;
A
#
# COMPACT_ATOMS: atom_id res chain seq x y z
N MET A 1 -22.84 -29.90 15.02
CA MET A 1 -21.50 -29.36 14.76
C MET A 1 -21.63 -28.22 13.77
N LEU A 2 -21.86 -26.99 14.26
CA LEU A 2 -22.04 -25.80 13.41
C LEU A 2 -20.66 -25.28 13.00
N LEU A 3 -20.17 -25.71 11.83
CA LEU A 3 -19.07 -25.06 11.13
C LEU A 3 -19.58 -23.72 10.59
N ASN A 4 -19.59 -22.72 11.46
CA ASN A 4 -19.84 -21.34 11.10
C ASN A 4 -18.58 -20.82 10.39
N ALA A 5 -18.46 -21.06 9.09
CA ALA A 5 -17.36 -20.56 8.29
C ALA A 5 -17.47 -19.03 8.17
N LYS A 6 -16.98 -18.30 9.18
CA LYS A 6 -16.71 -16.87 9.02
C LYS A 6 -15.70 -16.74 7.89
N ARG A 7 -16.12 -16.07 6.81
CA ARG A 7 -15.28 -15.85 5.63
C ARG A 7 -14.15 -14.92 6.05
N ASN A 8 -12.98 -15.50 6.35
CA ASN A 8 -11.80 -14.78 6.82
C ASN A 8 -11.02 -14.10 5.70
N PHE A 9 -11.53 -14.14 4.47
CA PHE A 9 -10.94 -13.55 3.29
C PHE A 9 -11.69 -12.28 2.89
N ALA A 10 -10.95 -11.24 2.57
CA ALA A 10 -11.47 -9.98 2.06
C ALA A 10 -10.58 -9.42 0.95
N VAL A 11 -11.16 -8.53 0.14
CA VAL A 11 -10.48 -7.80 -0.93
C VAL A 11 -10.53 -6.32 -0.60
N ARG A 12 -9.44 -5.59 -0.86
CA ARG A 12 -9.34 -4.15 -0.69
C ARG A 12 -8.88 -3.49 -1.98
N LEU A 13 -9.57 -2.41 -2.36
CA LEU A 13 -9.15 -1.47 -3.38
C LEU A 13 -8.75 -0.17 -2.67
N SER A 14 -7.56 0.33 -2.92
CA SER A 14 -7.03 1.52 -2.27
C SER A 14 -6.44 2.47 -3.30
N HIS A 15 -6.67 3.78 -3.09
CA HIS A 15 -5.76 4.80 -3.60
C HIS A 15 -4.59 4.92 -2.62
N VAL A 16 -3.37 5.02 -3.13
CA VAL A 16 -2.15 4.93 -2.34
C VAL A 16 -1.25 6.10 -2.68
N LEU A 17 -0.80 6.78 -1.63
CA LEU A 17 0.22 7.83 -1.68
C LEU A 17 1.40 7.36 -0.84
N PHE A 18 2.61 7.44 -1.37
CA PHE A 18 3.82 7.10 -0.63
C PHE A 18 4.90 8.15 -0.85
N PHE A 19 5.64 8.46 0.20
CA PHE A 19 6.73 9.43 0.21
C PHE A 19 7.99 8.68 0.61
N VAL A 20 9.05 8.79 -0.20
CA VAL A 20 10.37 8.26 0.16
C VAL A 20 11.19 9.43 0.70
N ASP A 21 11.62 9.31 1.94
CA ASP A 21 12.57 10.25 2.55
C ASP A 21 13.97 9.78 2.15
N ASP A 22 14.51 10.33 1.06
CA ASP A 22 15.90 10.11 0.64
C ASP A 22 16.76 11.32 1.07
N PRO A 23 17.90 11.10 1.75
CA PRO A 23 18.82 12.18 2.14
C PRO A 23 19.45 12.95 0.96
N SER A 24 19.18 12.55 -0.28
CA SER A 24 19.76 13.12 -1.51
C SER A 24 19.04 14.37 -2.06
N GLU A 25 18.27 15.11 -1.26
CA GLU A 25 17.52 16.34 -1.63
C GLU A 25 16.42 16.18 -2.72
N VAL A 26 16.15 14.95 -3.17
CA VAL A 26 15.10 14.67 -4.15
C VAL A 26 13.86 14.12 -3.44
N ASN A 27 12.75 14.86 -3.52
CA ASN A 27 11.47 14.39 -3.02
C ASN A 27 10.87 13.40 -4.02
N GLU A 28 10.93 12.10 -3.72
CA GLU A 28 10.25 11.09 -4.53
C GLU A 28 8.84 10.84 -3.98
N PHE A 29 7.84 11.19 -4.81
CA PHE A 29 6.43 10.97 -4.51
C PHE A 29 5.86 9.88 -5.41
N PHE A 30 5.08 8.99 -4.81
CA PHE A 30 4.43 7.88 -5.51
C PHE A 30 2.92 7.99 -5.33
N GLU A 31 2.21 7.96 -6.44
CA GLU A 31 0.75 7.95 -6.47
C GLU A 31 0.26 6.79 -7.33
N GLY A 32 -0.80 6.13 -6.88
CA GLY A 32 -1.39 5.06 -7.67
C GLY A 32 -2.50 4.31 -6.95
N PHE A 33 -2.91 3.21 -7.57
CA PHE A 33 -3.95 2.33 -7.07
C PHE A 33 -3.39 0.97 -6.69
N SER A 34 -3.97 0.37 -5.66
CA SER A 34 -3.67 -1.01 -5.31
C SER A 34 -4.93 -1.85 -5.11
N ILE A 35 -4.82 -3.11 -5.49
CA ILE A 35 -5.80 -4.15 -5.19
C ILE A 35 -5.12 -5.25 -4.39
N SER A 36 -5.68 -5.63 -3.25
CA SER A 36 -5.14 -6.69 -2.40
C SER A 36 -6.21 -7.67 -1.94
N GLY A 37 -5.82 -8.94 -1.84
CA GLY A 37 -6.57 -9.98 -1.15
C GLY A 37 -5.88 -10.29 0.17
N TYR A 38 -6.64 -10.35 1.27
CA TYR A 38 -6.08 -10.59 2.59
C TYR A 38 -6.93 -11.53 3.44
N TYR A 39 -6.25 -12.27 4.31
CA TYR A 39 -6.83 -13.12 5.33
C TYR A 39 -6.69 -12.49 6.71
N HIS A 40 -7.78 -12.46 7.48
CA HIS A 40 -7.81 -11.89 8.83
C HIS A 40 -8.27 -12.93 9.88
N LEU A 41 -7.89 -12.73 11.14
CA LEU A 41 -8.20 -13.67 12.25
C LEU A 41 -9.67 -13.64 12.72
N GLY A 42 -10.51 -12.73 12.20
CA GLY A 42 -11.96 -12.68 12.46
C GLY A 42 -12.33 -12.10 13.83
N GLN A 43 -11.37 -11.43 14.47
CA GLN A 43 -11.58 -10.67 15.71
C GLN A 43 -12.35 -9.36 15.42
N LYS A 44 -13.15 -8.89 16.39
CA LYS A 44 -14.09 -7.77 16.15
C LYS A 44 -13.44 -6.39 16.19
N ILE A 45 -12.53 -6.14 17.14
CA ILE A 45 -11.98 -4.81 17.40
C ILE A 45 -10.60 -4.66 16.75
N ILE A 46 -9.65 -5.48 17.20
CA ILE A 46 -8.30 -5.58 16.66
C ILE A 46 -8.27 -6.88 15.87
N ASN A 47 -7.91 -6.83 14.58
CA ASN A 47 -7.95 -8.00 13.71
C ASN A 47 -6.69 -8.05 12.83
N PRO A 48 -5.65 -8.77 13.26
CA PRO A 48 -4.45 -8.98 12.47
C PRO A 48 -4.78 -9.65 11.14
N TYR A 49 -4.01 -9.30 10.11
CA TYR A 49 -4.20 -9.84 8.78
C TYR A 49 -2.89 -9.96 8.00
N VAL A 50 -2.90 -10.86 7.02
CA VAL A 50 -1.83 -11.04 6.03
C VAL A 50 -2.46 -11.03 4.65
N GLY A 51 -1.80 -10.41 3.68
CA GLY A 51 -2.32 -10.29 2.33
C GLY A 51 -1.25 -10.24 1.26
N VAL A 52 -1.73 -10.26 0.03
CA VAL A 52 -0.94 -10.03 -1.17
C VAL A 52 -1.71 -9.08 -2.07
N GLY A 53 -1.01 -8.18 -2.74
CA GLY A 53 -1.61 -7.23 -3.64
C GLY A 53 -0.75 -6.89 -4.84
N VAL A 54 -1.38 -6.14 -5.73
CA VAL A 54 -0.77 -5.52 -6.91
C VAL A 54 -0.97 -4.02 -6.77
N PHE A 55 0.07 -3.26 -7.07
CA PHE A 55 0.08 -1.81 -7.11
C PHE A 55 0.45 -1.36 -8.52
N SER A 56 -0.23 -0.34 -9.02
CA SER A 56 0.08 0.33 -10.27
C SER A 56 -0.01 1.84 -10.05
N GLY A 57 1.01 2.57 -10.48
CA GLY A 57 1.10 4.00 -10.24
C GLY A 57 2.27 4.65 -10.96
N GLU A 58 2.55 5.89 -10.60
CA GLU A 58 3.61 6.70 -11.16
C GLU A 58 4.56 7.18 -10.05
N ILE A 59 5.85 7.20 -10.36
CA ILE A 59 6.87 7.88 -9.56
C ILE A 59 7.07 9.27 -10.15
N TYR A 60 6.92 10.27 -9.32
CA TYR A 60 7.34 11.64 -9.60
C TYR A 60 8.73 11.82 -9.01
N ASN A 61 9.75 11.78 -9.87
CA ASN A 61 11.11 12.14 -9.49
C ASN A 61 11.38 13.54 -10.02
N CYS A 62 11.39 14.52 -9.12
CA CYS A 62 11.73 15.89 -9.48
C CYS A 62 12.71 16.50 -8.48
N SER A 63 13.92 16.78 -8.95
CA SER A 63 14.87 17.63 -8.24
C SER A 63 14.46 19.11 -8.36
N ARG A 64 14.85 19.95 -7.40
CA ARG A 64 14.66 21.41 -7.47
C ARG A 64 15.31 22.03 -8.72
N GLU A 65 16.39 21.44 -9.24
CA GLU A 65 17.02 21.89 -10.48
C GLU A 65 16.20 21.50 -11.73
N ASP A 66 15.53 20.35 -11.69
CA ASP A 66 14.73 19.84 -12.81
C ASP A 66 13.38 20.54 -12.92
N GLU A 67 12.79 20.94 -11.79
CA GLU A 67 11.56 21.75 -11.75
C GLU A 67 11.76 23.08 -12.48
N ASN A 68 12.89 23.75 -12.24
CA ASN A 68 13.25 25.00 -12.92
C ASN A 68 13.53 24.83 -14.43
N ARG A 69 13.83 23.60 -14.87
CA ARG A 69 14.13 23.26 -16.27
C ARG A 69 12.97 22.56 -16.97
N GLY A 70 11.88 22.24 -16.27
CA GLY A 70 10.75 21.48 -16.79
C GLY A 70 11.08 20.02 -17.13
N LEU A 71 12.08 19.44 -16.47
CA LEU A 71 12.62 18.10 -16.73
C LEU A 71 12.18 17.07 -15.66
N CYS A 72 10.99 17.20 -15.09
CA CYS A 72 10.49 16.15 -14.18
C CYS A 72 10.21 14.87 -14.99
N ASP A 73 10.79 13.75 -14.55
CA ASP A 73 10.58 12.44 -15.17
C ASP A 73 9.49 11.68 -14.42
N ASN A 74 8.42 11.32 -15.12
CA ASN A 74 7.38 10.43 -14.62
C ASN A 74 7.65 9.01 -15.09
N LYS A 75 7.72 8.06 -14.14
CA LYS A 75 7.93 6.64 -14.47
C LYS A 75 6.76 5.81 -13.96
N PHE A 76 6.17 5.04 -14.87
CA PHE A 76 5.14 4.07 -14.52
C PHE A 76 5.74 2.87 -13.77
N VAL A 77 5.07 2.46 -12.69
CA VAL A 77 5.46 1.34 -11.84
C VAL A 77 4.32 0.35 -11.75
N LEU A 78 4.68 -0.92 -11.84
CA LEU A 78 3.81 -2.04 -11.53
C LEU A 78 4.54 -2.95 -10.56
N ALA A 79 3.95 -3.16 -9.39
CA ALA A 79 4.58 -3.93 -8.33
C ALA A 79 3.62 -4.93 -7.70
N ILE A 80 4.14 -6.10 -7.35
CA ILE A 80 3.45 -7.03 -6.46
C ILE A 80 3.98 -6.86 -5.05
N TYR A 81 3.15 -7.12 -4.04
CA TYR A 81 3.60 -6.99 -2.66
C TYR A 81 2.87 -7.97 -1.72
N PRO A 82 3.58 -8.67 -0.83
CA PRO A 82 3.00 -9.14 0.41
C PRO A 82 2.76 -7.98 1.36
N GLU A 83 1.77 -8.14 2.23
CA GLU A 83 1.40 -7.18 3.26
C GLU A 83 1.08 -7.90 4.57
N PHE A 84 1.51 -7.30 5.67
CA PHE A 84 1.10 -7.69 7.01
C PHE A 84 0.60 -6.45 7.75
N GLY A 85 -0.48 -6.58 8.51
CA GLY A 85 -1.03 -5.44 9.23
C GLY A 85 -2.03 -5.83 10.30
N VAL A 86 -2.59 -4.81 10.92
CA VAL A 86 -3.61 -4.94 11.95
C VAL A 86 -4.78 -4.04 11.60
N ALA A 87 -5.99 -4.60 11.52
CA ALA A 87 -7.20 -3.82 11.33
C ALA A 87 -7.80 -3.40 12.67
N PHE A 88 -8.03 -2.11 12.87
CA PHE A 88 -8.78 -1.56 13.98
C PHE A 88 -10.16 -1.13 13.48
N ASN A 89 -11.21 -1.79 13.97
CA ASN A 89 -12.60 -1.46 13.62
C ASN A 89 -13.21 -0.61 14.74
N ILE A 90 -13.39 0.68 14.48
CA ILE A 90 -13.96 1.65 15.43
C ILE A 90 -15.26 2.18 14.84
N GLY A 91 -16.38 1.53 15.20
CA GLY A 91 -17.69 1.83 14.61
C GLY A 91 -17.69 1.60 13.09
N ASN A 92 -17.92 2.67 12.34
CA ASN A 92 -17.95 2.66 10.87
C ASN A 92 -16.59 3.00 10.23
N VAL A 93 -15.58 3.33 11.04
CA VAL A 93 -14.24 3.65 10.55
C VAL A 93 -13.33 2.45 10.76
N GLN A 94 -12.53 2.16 9.75
CA GLN A 94 -11.53 1.10 9.78
C GLN A 94 -10.15 1.67 9.52
N ILE A 95 -9.22 1.39 10.41
CA ILE A 95 -7.84 1.88 10.34
C ILE A 95 -6.93 0.65 10.23
N TYR A 96 -6.05 0.65 9.23
CA TYR A 96 -5.14 -0.48 8.97
C TYR A 96 -3.70 0.00 8.89
N PRO A 97 -2.97 0.09 10.01
CA PRO A 97 -1.52 0.14 9.94
C PRO A 97 -0.99 -1.14 9.27
N PHE A 98 -0.03 -0.97 8.38
CA PHE A 98 0.55 -2.07 7.63
C PHE A 98 2.05 -1.86 7.39
N VAL A 99 2.70 -2.99 7.10
CA VAL A 99 4.01 -3.06 6.47
C VAL A 99 3.87 -3.92 5.22
N ARG A 100 4.49 -3.46 4.13
CA ARG A 100 4.48 -4.16 2.83
C ARG A 100 5.86 -4.09 2.20
N ARG A 101 6.15 -5.05 1.33
CA ARG A 101 7.38 -5.06 0.55
C ARG A 101 7.03 -5.10 -0.93
N TYR A 102 7.37 -4.06 -1.66
CA TYR A 102 7.16 -3.99 -3.10
C TYR A 102 8.26 -4.73 -3.83
N TYR A 103 7.84 -5.51 -4.81
CA TYR A 103 8.68 -6.13 -5.82
C TYR A 103 8.27 -5.53 -7.15
N ASP A 104 9.08 -4.60 -7.65
CA ASP A 104 8.85 -3.97 -8.95
C ASP A 104 8.99 -5.03 -10.06
N THR A 105 7.95 -5.14 -10.89
CA THR A 105 7.93 -6.09 -12.01
C THR A 105 8.73 -5.59 -13.22
N ASN A 106 9.00 -4.28 -13.28
CA ASN A 106 9.76 -3.64 -14.36
C ASN A 106 11.25 -3.46 -14.02
N SER A 107 11.65 -3.68 -12.77
CA SER A 107 13.05 -3.56 -12.32
C SER A 107 13.44 -4.68 -11.34
N PRO A 108 14.31 -5.64 -11.74
CA PRO A 108 14.65 -6.80 -10.90
C PRO A 108 15.44 -6.46 -9.62
N THR A 109 15.91 -5.22 -9.47
CA THR A 109 16.67 -4.75 -8.29
C THR A 109 15.88 -3.80 -7.38
N GLY A 110 14.71 -3.32 -7.81
CA GLY A 110 13.90 -2.33 -7.09
C GLY A 110 12.97 -2.94 -6.06
N ASN A 111 13.49 -3.31 -4.88
CA ASN A 111 12.65 -3.73 -3.76
C ASN A 111 12.53 -2.60 -2.72
N ILE A 112 11.31 -2.14 -2.44
CA ILE A 112 11.05 -1.07 -1.48
C ILE A 112 10.17 -1.60 -0.34
N SER A 113 10.61 -1.41 0.90
CA SER A 113 9.79 -1.65 2.08
C SER A 113 9.02 -0.39 2.42
N ALA A 114 7.71 -0.52 2.61
CA ALA A 114 6.82 0.59 2.94
C ALA A 114 6.05 0.29 4.22
N TYR A 115 5.98 1.27 5.11
CA TYR A 115 5.05 1.29 6.23
C TYR A 115 3.99 2.36 5.96
N GLY A 116 2.77 2.13 6.43
CA GLY A 116 1.70 3.08 6.16
C GLY A 116 0.41 2.78 6.89
N LEU A 117 -0.61 3.55 6.54
CA LEU A 117 -1.94 3.51 7.13
C LEU A 117 -2.98 3.49 6.02
N HIS A 118 -3.89 2.51 6.02
CA HIS A 118 -5.12 2.62 5.25
C HIS A 118 -6.26 3.11 6.14
N LEU A 119 -7.10 3.96 5.57
CA LEU A 119 -8.35 4.41 6.16
C LEU A 119 -9.50 3.92 5.28
N GLY A 120 -10.52 3.33 5.91
CA GLY A 120 -11.69 2.82 5.23
C GLY A 120 -12.97 3.17 5.99
N LEU A 121 -14.07 3.22 5.25
CA LEU A 121 -15.41 3.33 5.81
C LEU A 121 -16.16 2.02 5.59
N LYS A 122 -16.75 1.51 6.66
CA LYS A 122 -17.61 0.33 6.65
C LYS A 122 -19.06 0.78 6.55
N TYR A 123 -19.72 0.35 5.49
CA TYR A 123 -21.15 0.56 5.24
C TYR A 123 -21.93 -0.73 5.52
#